data_AF-A0A1J3F6F1-F1
#
_entry.id   AF-A0A1J3F6F1-F1
#
_cell.length_a   1.000
_cell.length_b   1.000
_cell.length_c   1.000
_cell.angle_alpha   90.00
_cell.angle_beta   90.00
_cell.angle_gamma   90.00
#
_symmetry.space_group_name_H-M   'P 1'
#
loop_
_entity.id
_entity.type
_entity.pdbx_description
1 polymer ?
#
loop_
_entity_poly.entity_id
_entity_poly.type
_entity_poly.pdbx_seq_one_letter_code
_entity_poly.pdbx_strand_id
1 'polypeptide(L)'
;RSRMSLWMIRGVTVLLLWSCFVHLMALGEMWGPRVFKGWPSCFSHNDLSTAAEMKSLPTKIALPPKRVYQNNGYLMVSCNGGLNQMRAAICDMVTVARYMNVTLIVPELDKTSFWNDPSEFDDIFDVDHFISSLRDEVRILRELPPRLKKRVELGMYHAMPPISWSNMSYYQNQILPLVKKHKVLHL
;
A
#
# COMPACT_ATOMS: atom_id res chain seq x y z
N ARG A 1 -58.09 40.38 -15.00
CA ARG A 1 -57.63 39.31 -14.06
C ARG A 1 -56.31 38.62 -14.47
N SER A 2 -55.73 38.89 -15.65
CA SER A 2 -54.49 38.21 -16.15
C SER A 2 -53.16 38.90 -15.75
N ARG A 3 -53.13 40.22 -15.51
CA ARG A 3 -51.85 40.92 -15.24
C ARG A 3 -51.26 40.59 -13.86
N MET A 4 -52.08 40.48 -12.81
CA MET A 4 -51.60 40.21 -11.44
C MET A 4 -50.92 38.83 -11.30
N SER A 5 -51.43 37.82 -12.00
CA SER A 5 -50.82 36.49 -12.02
C SER A 5 -49.43 36.52 -12.64
N LEU A 6 -49.21 37.34 -13.68
CA LEU A 6 -47.90 37.47 -14.33
C LEU A 6 -46.86 38.13 -13.43
N TRP A 7 -47.25 39.13 -12.63
CA TRP A 7 -46.37 39.77 -11.64
C TRP A 7 -46.02 38.83 -10.49
N MET A 8 -46.99 38.02 -10.03
CA MET A 8 -46.76 37.02 -9.00
C MET A 8 -45.82 35.90 -9.50
N ILE A 9 -46.02 35.42 -10.73
CA ILE A 9 -45.14 34.42 -11.34
C ILE A 9 -43.72 34.97 -11.47
N ARG A 10 -43.56 36.21 -11.94
CA ARG A 10 -42.25 36.86 -12.03
C ARG A 10 -41.58 36.99 -10.66
N GLY A 11 -42.31 37.44 -9.64
CA GLY A 11 -41.80 37.53 -8.27
C GLY A 11 -41.33 36.19 -7.73
N VAL A 12 -42.14 35.13 -7.89
CA VAL A 12 -41.80 33.78 -7.42
C VAL A 12 -40.59 33.21 -8.17
N THR A 13 -40.49 33.41 -9.48
CA THR A 13 -39.32 32.94 -10.26
C THR A 13 -38.04 33.65 -9.86
N VAL A 14 -38.10 34.96 -9.55
CA VAL A 14 -36.91 35.71 -9.10
C VAL A 14 -36.46 35.24 -7.72
N LEU A 15 -37.40 34.98 -6.80
CA LEU A 15 -37.07 34.46 -5.48
C LEU A 15 -36.45 33.05 -5.54
N LEU A 16 -36.94 32.18 -6.41
CA LEU A 16 -36.38 30.84 -6.60
C LEU A 16 -34.99 30.86 -7.26
N LEU A 17 -34.79 31.74 -8.25
CA LEU A 17 -33.47 31.92 -8.87
C LEU A 17 -32.47 32.51 -7.89
N TRP A 18 -32.90 33.47 -7.06
CA TRP A 18 -32.06 34.07 -6.03
C TRP A 18 -31.68 33.07 -4.93
N SER A 19 -32.63 32.26 -4.44
CA SER A 19 -32.34 31.24 -3.45
C SER A 19 -31.40 30.17 -4.01
N CYS A 20 -31.57 29.77 -5.27
CA CYS A 20 -30.67 28.85 -5.95
C CYS A 20 -29.26 29.44 -6.12
N PHE A 21 -29.15 30.71 -6.50
CA PHE A 21 -27.86 31.40 -6.62
C PHE A 21 -27.12 31.51 -5.28
N VAL A 22 -27.81 31.85 -4.19
CA VAL A 22 -27.22 31.91 -2.84
C VAL A 22 -26.72 30.53 -2.39
N HIS A 23 -27.47 29.45 -2.66
CA HIS A 23 -27.00 28.09 -2.35
C HIS A 23 -25.82 27.66 -3.22
N LEU A 24 -25.77 28.08 -4.49
CA LEU A 24 -24.65 27.79 -5.39
C LEU A 24 -23.37 28.55 -4.97
N MET A 25 -23.49 29.78 -4.49
CA MET A 25 -22.38 30.55 -3.93
C MET A 25 -21.89 29.96 -2.60
N ALA A 26 -22.79 29.45 -1.76
CA ALA A 26 -22.42 28.72 -0.53
C ALA A 26 -21.69 27.40 -0.81
N LEU A 27 -22.02 26.71 -1.92
CA LEU A 27 -21.28 25.53 -2.40
C LEU A 27 -19.96 25.91 -3.12
N GLY A 28 -19.87 27.12 -3.69
CA GLY A 28 -18.68 27.65 -4.35
C GLY A 28 -17.50 27.88 -3.41
N GLU A 29 -17.75 28.15 -2.13
CA GLU A 29 -16.71 28.24 -1.08
C GLU A 29 -16.04 26.89 -0.77
N MET A 30 -16.63 25.75 -1.17
CA MET A 30 -15.96 24.43 -1.10
C MET A 30 -15.02 24.16 -2.29
N TRP A 31 -15.12 24.94 -3.36
CA TRP A 31 -14.30 24.82 -4.57
C TRP A 31 -13.50 26.11 -4.80
N GLY A 32 -12.64 26.44 -3.84
CA GLY A 32 -11.59 27.45 -4.00
C GLY A 32 -10.62 27.12 -5.15
N PRO A 33 -9.81 28.10 -5.60
CA PRO A 33 -9.04 28.03 -6.84
C PRO A 33 -7.87 27.05 -6.72
N ARG A 34 -8.11 25.78 -7.09
CA ARG A 34 -7.04 24.80 -7.34
C ARG A 34 -7.21 24.02 -8.65
N VAL A 35 -8.15 24.45 -9.50
CA VAL A 35 -8.50 23.74 -10.74
C VAL A 35 -7.63 24.12 -11.95
N PHE A 36 -6.74 25.11 -11.86
CA PHE A 36 -5.81 25.42 -12.96
C PHE A 36 -4.40 25.74 -12.49
N LYS A 37 -3.55 24.71 -12.42
CA LYS A 37 -2.12 24.78 -12.77
C LYS A 37 -1.54 23.36 -12.87
N GLY A 38 -1.87 22.71 -13.98
CA GLY A 38 -1.14 21.54 -14.45
C GLY A 38 0.10 21.96 -15.24
N TRP A 39 1.28 21.53 -14.75
CA TRP A 39 2.43 21.02 -15.52
C TRP A 39 3.25 22.00 -16.44
N PRO A 40 4.38 21.56 -17.06
CA PRO A 40 5.68 21.11 -16.54
C PRO A 40 6.80 22.16 -16.72
N SER A 41 7.88 21.99 -15.96
CA SER A 41 9.31 22.22 -16.30
C SER A 41 10.04 22.86 -15.14
N CYS A 42 11.16 22.24 -14.75
CA CYS A 42 12.42 22.86 -14.31
C CYS A 42 13.29 21.81 -13.60
N PHE A 43 13.82 20.87 -14.39
CA PHE A 43 15.24 20.57 -14.25
C PHE A 43 16.00 21.73 -14.88
N SER A 44 16.67 22.54 -14.07
CA SER A 44 17.98 23.16 -14.34
C SER A 44 18.34 24.19 -13.26
N HIS A 45 19.26 23.76 -12.38
CA HIS A 45 20.55 24.41 -12.12
C HIS A 45 20.64 25.95 -12.21
N ASN A 46 20.81 26.65 -11.08
CA ASN A 46 22.14 26.96 -10.50
C ASN A 46 22.06 27.94 -9.31
N ASP A 47 22.75 27.54 -8.25
CA ASP A 47 23.63 28.32 -7.35
C ASP A 47 23.17 29.67 -6.76
N LEU A 48 22.94 29.65 -5.44
CA LEU A 48 23.62 30.58 -4.53
C LEU A 48 23.78 29.98 -3.13
N SER A 49 25.02 29.61 -2.84
CA SER A 49 25.57 29.17 -1.56
C SER A 49 25.63 30.29 -0.52
N THR A 50 25.13 30.06 0.71
CA THR A 50 25.76 30.63 1.92
C THR A 50 25.43 29.83 3.20
N ALA A 51 26.49 29.19 3.75
CA ALA A 51 26.74 28.89 5.16
C ALA A 51 25.81 27.95 5.96
N ALA A 52 26.03 26.64 5.82
CA ALA A 52 26.16 25.72 6.97
C ALA A 52 26.90 24.46 6.49
N GLU A 53 28.23 24.53 6.48
CA GLU A 53 29.11 23.41 6.18
C GLU A 53 29.07 22.42 7.35
N MET A 54 28.24 21.38 7.24
CA MET A 54 28.37 20.14 8.00
C MET A 54 28.74 19.05 7.01
N LYS A 55 30.04 18.83 6.80
CA LYS A 55 30.55 17.66 6.08
C LYS A 55 30.20 16.40 6.87
N SER A 56 29.02 15.85 6.66
CA SER A 56 28.72 14.48 7.06
C SER A 56 29.52 13.56 6.14
N LEU A 57 30.46 12.81 6.71
CA LEU A 57 30.95 11.59 6.08
C LEU A 57 29.73 10.74 5.67
N PRO A 58 29.76 10.01 4.55
CA PRO A 58 28.77 8.97 4.34
C PRO A 58 28.94 7.99 5.50
N THR A 59 28.01 8.02 6.46
CA THR A 59 27.89 7.00 7.47
C THR A 59 27.72 5.71 6.70
N LYS A 60 28.80 4.93 6.60
CA LYS A 60 28.77 3.59 6.02
C LYS A 60 27.86 2.80 6.94
N ILE A 61 26.56 2.77 6.62
CA ILE A 61 25.56 2.00 7.34
C ILE A 61 26.14 0.60 7.38
N ALA A 62 26.48 0.13 8.58
CA ALA A 62 27.03 -1.20 8.77
C ALA A 62 25.91 -2.18 8.43
N LEU A 63 25.90 -2.62 7.17
CA LEU A 63 24.93 -3.61 6.72
C LEU A 63 25.17 -4.90 7.52
N PRO A 64 24.09 -5.59 7.94
CA PRO A 64 24.21 -6.89 8.56
C PRO A 64 24.98 -7.84 7.61
N PRO A 65 25.76 -8.79 8.15
CA PRO A 65 26.48 -9.74 7.33
C PRO A 65 25.50 -10.53 6.45
N LYS A 66 25.89 -10.77 5.20
CA LYS A 66 25.08 -11.51 4.23
C LYS A 66 24.68 -12.88 4.80
N ARG A 67 23.38 -13.12 4.94
CA ARG A 67 22.82 -14.34 5.52
C ARG A 67 23.02 -15.56 4.61
N VAL A 68 23.40 -16.70 5.19
CA VAL A 68 23.38 -17.99 4.50
C VAL A 68 21.94 -18.53 4.53
N TYR A 69 21.30 -18.55 3.36
CA TYR A 69 19.88 -18.82 3.26
C TYR A 69 19.60 -20.30 2.96
N GLN A 70 19.11 -21.04 3.96
CA GLN A 70 18.49 -22.35 3.75
C GLN A 70 16.97 -22.17 3.71
N ASN A 71 16.38 -22.36 2.53
CA ASN A 71 14.97 -22.10 2.31
C ASN A 71 14.08 -23.22 2.89
N ASN A 72 13.28 -22.92 3.91
CA ASN A 72 12.31 -23.86 4.46
C ASN A 72 11.02 -23.97 3.60
N GLY A 73 10.73 -22.99 2.76
CA GLY A 73 9.55 -22.93 1.89
C GLY A 73 9.17 -21.49 1.55
N TYR A 74 7.99 -21.30 0.97
CA TYR A 74 7.52 -20.01 0.47
C TYR A 74 6.30 -19.56 1.26
N LEU A 75 6.29 -18.28 1.61
CA LEU A 75 5.21 -17.63 2.32
C LEU A 75 4.59 -16.58 1.39
N MET A 76 3.32 -16.78 1.03
CA MET A 76 2.46 -15.78 0.42
C MET A 76 1.65 -15.09 1.51
N VAL A 77 1.40 -13.80 1.34
CA VAL A 77 0.70 -12.99 2.33
C VAL A 77 -0.32 -12.12 1.60
N SER A 78 -1.56 -12.10 2.07
CA SER A 78 -2.54 -11.09 1.69
C SER A 78 -2.75 -10.10 2.82
N CYS A 79 -2.54 -8.81 2.54
CA CYS A 79 -2.72 -7.73 3.51
C CYS A 79 -4.06 -7.04 3.27
N ASN A 80 -4.80 -6.80 4.36
CA ASN A 80 -6.07 -6.09 4.31
C ASN A 80 -6.07 -4.86 5.23
N GLY A 81 -7.17 -4.09 5.15
CA GLY A 81 -7.37 -2.91 5.98
C GLY A 81 -6.74 -1.64 5.39
N GLY A 82 -6.63 -0.61 6.21
CA GLY A 82 -6.09 0.69 5.77
C GLY A 82 -4.56 0.67 5.61
N LEU A 83 -3.98 1.68 4.95
CA LEU A 83 -2.54 1.75 4.65
C LEU A 83 -1.63 1.50 5.87
N ASN A 84 -1.96 2.06 7.03
CA ASN A 84 -1.18 1.86 8.26
C ASN A 84 -1.28 0.42 8.79
N GLN A 85 -2.42 -0.24 8.62
CA GLN A 85 -2.63 -1.64 9.01
C GLN A 85 -1.86 -2.56 8.07
N MET A 86 -1.92 -2.29 6.76
CA MET A 86 -1.12 -3.01 5.76
C MET A 86 0.38 -2.92 6.09
N ARG A 87 0.89 -1.72 6.41
CA ARG A 87 2.29 -1.53 6.81
C ARG A 87 2.67 -2.37 8.03
N ALA A 88 1.81 -2.43 9.05
CA ALA A 88 2.06 -3.26 10.23
C ALA A 88 2.09 -4.75 9.86
N ALA A 89 1.10 -5.23 9.10
CA ALA A 89 1.03 -6.63 8.66
C ALA A 89 2.24 -7.05 7.82
N ILE A 90 2.70 -6.20 6.89
CA ILE A 90 3.90 -6.45 6.08
C ILE A 90 5.13 -6.58 6.98
N CYS A 91 5.31 -5.67 7.95
CA CYS A 91 6.43 -5.71 8.89
C CYS A 91 6.43 -7.00 9.74
N ASP A 92 5.27 -7.43 10.21
CA ASP A 92 5.13 -8.67 10.97
C ASP A 92 5.53 -9.87 10.11
N MET A 93 5.03 -9.96 8.87
CA MET A 93 5.33 -11.09 7.98
C MET A 93 6.79 -11.12 7.51
N VAL A 94 7.43 -9.96 7.31
CA VAL A 94 8.88 -9.86 7.08
C VAL A 94 9.66 -10.44 8.27
N THR A 95 9.25 -10.09 9.50
CA THR A 95 9.89 -10.59 10.73
C THR A 95 9.70 -12.10 10.89
N VAL A 96 8.49 -12.59 10.64
CA VAL A 96 8.16 -14.02 10.66
C VAL A 96 8.93 -14.79 9.59
N ALA A 97 9.03 -14.25 8.37
CA ALA A 97 9.77 -14.87 7.29
C ALA A 97 11.27 -14.97 7.61
N ARG A 98 11.83 -13.91 8.21
CA ARG A 98 13.21 -13.89 8.73
C ARG A 98 13.41 -14.93 9.82
N TYR A 99 12.48 -15.04 10.77
CA TYR A 99 12.57 -15.97 11.90
C TYR A 99 12.52 -17.44 11.44
N MET A 100 11.61 -17.76 10.53
CA MET A 100 11.40 -19.13 10.04
C MET A 100 12.31 -19.52 8.85
N ASN A 101 13.16 -18.63 8.35
CA ASN A 101 13.96 -18.83 7.12
C ASN A 101 13.11 -19.28 5.92
N VAL A 102 11.98 -18.62 5.69
CA VAL A 102 11.10 -18.86 4.54
C VAL A 102 11.19 -17.71 3.55
N THR A 103 10.96 -17.99 2.27
CA THR A 103 11.07 -16.98 1.21
C THR A 103 9.74 -16.27 1.13
N LEU A 104 9.76 -14.96 1.40
CA LEU A 104 8.57 -14.14 1.30
C LEU A 104 8.32 -13.83 -0.17
N ILE A 105 7.10 -14.05 -0.63
CA ILE A 105 6.63 -13.50 -1.89
C ILE A 105 6.10 -12.09 -1.62
N VAL A 106 6.32 -11.15 -2.56
CA VAL A 106 5.77 -9.79 -2.44
C VAL A 106 4.28 -9.89 -2.06
N PRO A 107 3.85 -9.21 -0.98
CA PRO A 107 2.48 -9.34 -0.49
C PRO A 107 1.45 -8.91 -1.53
N GLU A 108 0.29 -9.54 -1.48
CA GLU A 108 -0.89 -9.17 -2.25
C GLU A 108 -1.80 -8.28 -1.40
N LEU A 109 -2.54 -7.36 -2.03
CA LEU A 109 -3.48 -6.49 -1.33
C LEU A 109 -4.90 -7.06 -1.45
N ASP A 110 -5.63 -7.08 -0.34
CA ASP A 110 -7.01 -7.57 -0.30
C ASP A 110 -7.98 -6.57 -0.92
N LYS A 111 -8.48 -6.96 -2.10
CA LYS A 111 -9.46 -6.21 -2.90
C LYS A 111 -10.90 -6.40 -2.43
N THR A 112 -11.14 -7.32 -1.49
CA THR A 112 -12.49 -7.64 -0.98
C THR A 112 -12.83 -6.94 0.33
N SER A 113 -11.89 -6.17 0.88
CA SER A 113 -12.07 -5.43 2.13
C SER A 113 -12.97 -4.20 1.96
N PHE A 114 -13.34 -3.57 3.08
CA PHE A 114 -14.17 -2.35 3.11
C PHE A 114 -13.66 -1.23 2.20
N TRP A 115 -12.34 -1.12 2.03
CA TRP A 115 -11.73 -0.09 1.20
C TRP A 115 -11.92 -0.34 -0.30
N ASN A 116 -12.17 -1.60 -0.71
CA ASN A 116 -12.42 -2.03 -2.09
C ASN A 116 -11.48 -1.36 -3.11
N ASP A 117 -10.21 -1.23 -2.74
CA ASP A 117 -9.17 -0.59 -3.54
C ASP A 117 -8.65 -1.61 -4.57
N PRO A 118 -8.71 -1.31 -5.88
CA PRO A 118 -8.21 -2.22 -6.91
C PRO A 118 -6.68 -2.22 -7.04
N SER A 119 -5.98 -1.31 -6.36
CA SER A 119 -4.54 -1.13 -6.45
C SER A 119 -3.78 -2.42 -6.11
N GLU A 120 -2.72 -2.69 -6.84
CA GLU A 120 -1.76 -3.74 -6.54
C GLU A 120 -0.68 -3.23 -5.56
N PHE A 121 0.19 -4.12 -5.13
CA PHE A 121 1.26 -3.77 -4.18
C PHE A 121 2.22 -2.71 -4.76
N ASP A 122 2.56 -2.82 -6.05
CA ASP A 122 3.48 -1.90 -6.74
C ASP A 122 2.87 -0.53 -7.07
N ASP A 123 1.55 -0.42 -7.05
CA ASP A 123 0.86 0.88 -7.16
C ASP A 123 1.04 1.73 -5.89
N ILE A 124 1.24 1.09 -4.73
CA ILE A 124 1.34 1.75 -3.41
C ILE A 124 2.78 1.76 -2.88
N PHE A 125 3.55 0.71 -3.10
CA PHE A 125 4.87 0.50 -2.54
C PHE A 125 5.93 0.28 -3.62
N ASP A 126 7.09 0.90 -3.46
CA ASP A 126 8.25 0.62 -4.32
C ASP A 126 8.79 -0.79 -4.03
N VAL A 127 8.47 -1.74 -4.93
CA VAL A 127 8.87 -3.14 -4.81
C VAL A 127 10.37 -3.32 -4.88
N ASP A 128 11.08 -2.57 -5.73
CA ASP A 128 12.54 -2.70 -5.85
C ASP A 128 13.22 -2.21 -4.58
N HIS A 129 12.76 -1.08 -4.02
CA HIS A 129 13.24 -0.59 -2.74
C HIS A 129 12.91 -1.57 -1.60
N PHE A 130 11.72 -2.15 -1.58
CA PHE A 130 11.32 -3.15 -0.58
C PHE A 130 12.24 -4.38 -0.59
N ILE A 131 12.49 -4.95 -1.77
CA ILE A 131 13.35 -6.13 -1.93
C ILE A 131 14.80 -5.79 -1.61
N SER A 132 15.32 -4.69 -2.15
CA SER A 132 16.74 -4.32 -2.01
C SER A 132 17.09 -3.92 -0.58
N SER A 133 16.21 -3.23 0.13
CA SER A 133 16.42 -2.81 1.53
C SER A 133 16.47 -3.98 2.51
N LEU A 134 15.77 -5.07 2.21
CA LEU A 134 15.65 -6.24 3.08
C LEU A 134 16.51 -7.44 2.63
N ARG A 135 17.27 -7.29 1.54
CA ARG A 135 18.02 -8.38 0.89
C ARG A 135 18.95 -9.17 1.81
N ASP A 136 19.49 -8.51 2.83
CA ASP A 136 20.46 -9.10 3.77
C ASP A 136 19.77 -9.75 4.98
N GLU A 137 18.47 -9.50 5.17
CA GLU A 137 17.68 -10.00 6.31
C GLU A 137 16.74 -11.15 5.93
N VAL A 138 15.99 -10.98 4.84
CA VAL A 138 15.01 -11.95 4.34
C VAL A 138 15.07 -12.03 2.81
N ARG A 139 14.92 -13.24 2.28
CA ARG A 139 14.81 -13.43 0.83
C ARG A 139 13.38 -13.12 0.40
N ILE A 140 13.23 -12.13 -0.47
CA ILE A 140 11.95 -11.72 -1.06
C ILE A 140 11.98 -11.98 -2.56
N LEU A 141 10.92 -12.55 -3.12
CA LEU A 141 10.72 -12.69 -4.57
C LEU A 141 9.45 -11.96 -4.99
N ARG A 142 9.47 -11.36 -6.18
CA ARG A 142 8.27 -10.74 -6.77
C ARG A 142 7.15 -11.75 -6.97
N GLU A 143 7.50 -12.94 -7.44
CA GLU A 143 6.55 -14.01 -7.71
C GLU A 143 7.13 -15.36 -7.31
N LEU A 144 6.25 -16.36 -7.18
CA LEU A 144 6.65 -17.74 -6.99
C LEU A 144 7.48 -18.27 -8.17
N PRO A 145 8.47 -19.15 -7.91
CA PRO A 145 9.14 -19.89 -8.98
C PRO A 145 8.12 -20.62 -9.89
N PRO A 146 8.36 -20.72 -11.21
CA PRO A 146 7.34 -21.20 -12.17
C PRO A 146 6.71 -22.55 -11.83
N ARG A 147 7.48 -23.50 -11.28
CA ARG A 147 6.98 -24.82 -10.86
C ARG A 147 6.01 -24.73 -9.67
N LEU A 148 6.25 -23.81 -8.74
CA LEU A 148 5.38 -23.60 -7.58
C LEU A 148 4.17 -22.74 -7.95
N LYS A 149 4.34 -21.74 -8.81
CA LYS A 149 3.24 -20.94 -9.36
C LYS A 149 2.17 -21.84 -10.00
N LYS A 150 2.58 -22.75 -10.89
CA LYS A 150 1.67 -23.76 -11.49
C LYS A 150 0.98 -24.65 -10.46
N ARG A 151 1.67 -25.02 -9.37
CA ARG A 151 1.05 -25.82 -8.30
C ARG A 151 -0.03 -25.03 -7.56
N VAL A 152 0.22 -23.75 -7.28
CA VAL A 152 -0.75 -22.86 -6.63
C VAL A 152 -1.97 -22.66 -7.53
N GLU A 153 -1.77 -22.44 -8.83
CA GLU A 153 -2.85 -22.33 -9.83
C GLU A 153 -3.72 -23.60 -9.90
N LEU A 154 -3.14 -24.77 -9.63
CA LEU A 154 -3.85 -26.05 -9.51
C LEU A 154 -4.45 -26.31 -8.11
N GLY A 155 -4.42 -25.34 -7.20
CA GLY A 155 -4.92 -25.47 -5.83
C GLY A 155 -4.03 -26.31 -4.89
N MET A 156 -2.81 -26.65 -5.30
CA MET A 156 -1.89 -27.53 -4.55
C MET A 156 -1.01 -26.78 -3.55
N TYR A 157 -1.62 -25.97 -2.70
CA TYR A 157 -0.99 -25.21 -1.62
C TYR A 157 -1.86 -25.23 -0.36
N HIS A 158 -1.34 -24.70 0.75
CA HIS A 158 -2.13 -24.54 1.95
C HIS A 158 -2.40 -23.06 2.19
N ALA A 159 -3.66 -22.71 2.44
CA ALA A 159 -4.09 -21.36 2.79
C ALA A 159 -4.82 -21.41 4.14
N MET A 160 -4.53 -20.46 5.02
CA MET A 160 -5.23 -20.31 6.29
C MET A 160 -5.15 -18.85 6.74
N PRO A 161 -6.17 -18.33 7.46
CA PRO A 161 -6.11 -16.98 7.99
C PRO A 161 -4.98 -16.84 9.03
N PRO A 162 -4.34 -15.67 9.14
CA PRO A 162 -3.32 -15.42 10.14
C PRO A 162 -3.97 -15.22 11.51
N ILE A 163 -3.27 -15.61 12.57
CA ILE A 163 -3.70 -15.36 13.95
C ILE A 163 -3.01 -14.09 14.46
N SER A 164 -3.81 -13.04 14.68
CA SER A 164 -3.34 -11.76 15.23
C SER A 164 -2.71 -11.95 16.61
N TRP A 165 -1.64 -11.20 16.89
CA TRP A 165 -0.90 -11.23 18.16
C TRP A 165 -0.41 -12.63 18.58
N SER A 166 -0.19 -13.52 17.61
CA SER A 166 0.41 -14.82 17.88
C SER A 166 1.89 -14.68 18.28
N ASN A 167 2.36 -15.61 19.10
CA ASN A 167 3.73 -15.60 19.62
C ASN A 167 4.68 -16.38 18.69
N MET A 168 5.99 -16.30 18.97
CA MET A 168 7.01 -17.01 18.18
C MET A 168 6.82 -18.54 18.19
N SER A 169 6.29 -19.13 19.27
CA SER A 169 6.08 -20.57 19.36
C SER A 169 4.96 -21.06 18.45
N TYR A 170 3.93 -20.26 18.20
CA TYR A 170 2.92 -20.53 17.17
C TYR A 170 3.57 -20.69 15.80
N TYR A 171 4.41 -19.74 15.39
CA TYR A 171 5.08 -19.80 14.10
C TYR A 171 6.04 -21.00 14.01
N GLN A 172 6.82 -21.25 15.06
CA GLN A 172 7.79 -22.34 15.09
C GLN A 172 7.14 -23.73 15.09
N ASN A 173 6.07 -23.93 15.88
CA ASN A 173 5.51 -25.25 16.15
C ASN A 173 4.30 -25.58 15.29
N GLN A 174 3.61 -24.59 14.71
CA GLN A 174 2.42 -24.80 13.89
C GLN A 174 2.65 -24.40 12.43
N ILE A 175 3.12 -23.16 12.19
CA ILE A 175 3.26 -22.62 10.83
C ILE A 175 4.43 -23.26 10.09
N LEU A 176 5.63 -23.30 10.68
CA LEU A 176 6.82 -23.83 10.01
C LEU A 176 6.66 -25.30 9.57
N PRO A 177 6.07 -26.22 10.36
CA PRO A 177 5.75 -27.57 9.88
C PRO A 177 4.82 -27.58 8.66
N LEU A 178 3.80 -26.72 8.63
CA LEU A 178 2.88 -26.60 7.48
C LEU A 178 3.61 -26.10 6.23
N VAL A 179 4.47 -25.10 6.36
CA VAL A 179 5.31 -24.59 5.26
C VAL A 179 6.22 -25.70 4.74
N LYS A 180 6.89 -26.44 5.62
CA LYS A 180 7.80 -27.53 5.23
C LYS A 180 7.07 -28.66 4.49
N LYS A 181 5.84 -28.98 4.92
CA LYS A 181 4.97 -30.01 4.32
C LYS A 181 4.44 -29.60 2.94
N HIS A 182 3.86 -28.40 2.81
CA HIS A 182 3.17 -27.99 1.57
C HIS A 182 4.06 -27.22 0.59
N LYS A 183 5.23 -26.76 1.04
CA LYS A 183 6.20 -25.88 0.35
C LYS A 183 5.72 -24.45 0.11
N VAL A 184 4.42 -24.23 -0.07
CA VAL A 184 3.80 -22.91 -0.18
C VAL A 184 2.70 -22.83 0.87
N LEU A 185 2.78 -21.80 1.71
CA LEU A 185 1.73 -21.42 2.65
C LEU A 185 1.27 -20.00 2.32
N HIS A 186 -0.04 -19.80 2.29
CA HIS A 186 -0.67 -18.50 2.13
C HIS A 186 -1.35 -18.12 3.45
N LEU A 187 -0.93 -16.97 4.00
CA LEU A 187 -1.53 -16.33 5.16
C LEU A 187 -2.31 -15.09 4.75
#